data_AF-V7D9C7-F1
#
_entry.id   AF-V7D9C7-F1
#
_cell.length_a   1.000
_cell.length_b   1.000
_cell.length_c   1.000
_cell.angle_alpha   90.00
_cell.angle_beta   90.00
_cell.angle_gamma   90.00
#
_symmetry.space_group_name_H-M   'P 1'
#
loop_
_entity.id
_entity.type
_entity.pdbx_description
1 polymer ?
#
loop_
_entity_poly.entity_id
_entity_poly.type
_entity_poly.pdbx_seq_one_letter_code
_entity_poly.pdbx_strand_id
1 'polypeptide(L)'
;MNDTPERAQRESIILRALWMLVFLVVWQLAELLLGGLVLVQLIYRLVYGAPSASLMNFGDSLSQYLAQIGRFGSFHSDQKPWP
;
A
#
# COMPACT_ATOMS: atom_id res chain seq x y z
N MET A 1 8.39 -13.15 40.43
CA MET A 1 8.25 -13.79 39.10
C MET A 1 6.80 -13.71 38.70
N ASN A 2 6.40 -12.69 37.93
CA ASN A 2 5.15 -12.70 37.15
C ASN A 2 5.05 -11.54 36.13
N ASP A 3 6.11 -11.27 35.36
CA ASP A 3 6.15 -10.11 34.44
C ASP A 3 6.14 -10.47 32.95
N THR A 4 5.82 -11.71 32.56
CA THR A 4 6.19 -12.22 31.23
C THR A 4 5.12 -12.16 30.12
N PRO A 5 3.78 -12.18 30.35
CA PRO A 5 2.84 -12.15 29.23
C PRO A 5 2.51 -10.73 28.72
N GLU A 6 2.39 -9.72 29.59
CA GLU A 6 1.99 -8.36 29.19
C GLU A 6 3.04 -7.64 28.34
N ARG A 7 4.34 -7.84 28.60
CA ARG A 7 5.41 -7.20 27.83
C ARG A 7 5.47 -7.73 26.40
N ALA A 8 5.37 -9.05 26.23
CA ALA A 8 5.36 -9.69 24.91
C ALA A 8 4.15 -9.26 24.05
N GLN A 9 2.98 -9.06 24.67
CA GLN A 9 1.78 -8.58 23.97
C GLN A 9 1.86 -7.08 23.61
N ARG A 10 2.52 -6.26 24.43
CA ARG A 10 2.79 -4.84 24.09
C ARG A 10 3.82 -4.72 22.98
N GLU A 11 4.88 -5.52 23.01
CA GLU A 11 5.89 -5.58 21.94
C GLU A 11 5.27 -5.93 20.59
N SER A 12 4.33 -6.87 20.54
CA SER A 12 3.66 -7.26 19.29
C SER A 12 2.76 -6.14 18.73
N ILE A 13 2.06 -5.38 19.58
CA ILE A 13 1.28 -4.20 19.17
C ILE A 13 2.19 -3.08 18.65
N ILE A 14 3.31 -2.80 19.32
CA ILE A 14 4.27 -1.76 18.90
C ILE A 14 4.91 -2.14 17.57
N LEU A 15 5.29 -3.41 17.39
CA LEU A 15 5.78 -3.93 16.10
C LEU A 15 4.72 -3.81 15.00
N ARG A 16 3.46 -4.12 15.29
CA ARG A 16 2.35 -3.95 14.34
C ARG A 16 2.17 -2.48 13.96
N ALA A 17 2.19 -1.57 14.94
CA ALA A 17 2.06 -0.14 14.71
C ALA A 17 3.24 0.42 13.90
N LEU A 18 4.46 -0.05 14.17
CA LEU A 18 5.64 0.29 13.37
C LEU A 18 5.47 -0.13 11.91
N TRP A 19 5.02 -1.38 11.67
CA TRP A 19 4.73 -1.88 10.34
C TRP A 19 3.59 -1.10 9.66
N MET A 20 2.52 -0.75 10.39
CA MET A 20 1.47 0.13 9.85
C MET A 20 2.04 1.47 9.40
N LEU A 21 2.95 2.07 10.16
CA LEU A 21 3.55 3.36 9.83
C LEU A 21 4.44 3.26 8.58
N VAL A 22 5.22 2.18 8.46
CA VAL A 22 5.98 1.86 7.24
C VAL A 22 5.04 1.70 6.04
N PHE A 23 3.96 0.93 6.18
CA PHE A 23 3.00 0.74 5.10
C PHE A 23 2.24 2.03 4.75
N LEU A 24 2.04 2.94 5.71
CA LEU A 24 1.50 4.28 5.48
C LEU A 24 2.45 5.13 4.61
N VAL A 25 3.76 5.04 4.84
CA VAL A 25 4.76 5.69 3.98
C VAL A 25 4.75 5.07 2.57
N VAL A 26 4.67 3.74 2.47
CA VAL A 26 4.55 3.05 1.18
C VAL A 26 3.27 3.45 0.46
N TRP A 27 2.14 3.61 1.18
CA TRP A 27 0.90 4.12 0.64
C TRP A 27 1.09 5.48 -0.02
N GLN A 28 1.72 6.44 0.66
CA GLN A 28 1.99 7.77 0.08
C GLN A 28 2.82 7.67 -1.20
N LEU A 29 3.85 6.79 -1.23
CA LEU A 29 4.64 6.57 -2.44
C LEU A 29 3.81 5.95 -3.57
N ALA A 30 2.95 4.99 -3.24
CA ALA A 30 2.05 4.35 -4.21
C ALA A 30 1.01 5.34 -4.77
N GLU A 31 0.46 6.24 -3.96
CA GLU A 31 -0.40 7.33 -4.44
C GLU A 31 0.35 8.28 -5.38
N LEU A 32 1.58 8.67 -5.03
CA LEU A 32 2.42 9.50 -5.91
C LEU A 32 2.70 8.80 -7.25
N LEU A 33 2.99 7.49 -7.21
CA LEU A 33 3.19 6.68 -8.42
C LEU A 33 1.91 6.57 -9.25
N LEU A 34 0.74 6.39 -8.63
CA LEU A 34 -0.56 6.38 -9.31
C LEU A 34 -0.85 7.73 -9.97
N GLY A 35 -0.63 8.84 -9.26
CA GLY A 35 -0.78 10.19 -9.80
C GLY A 35 0.15 10.41 -11.01
N GLY A 36 1.42 10.01 -10.90
CA GLY A 36 2.37 10.04 -12.00
C GLY A 36 1.93 9.18 -13.19
N LEU A 37 1.45 7.97 -12.93
CA LEU A 37 0.95 7.04 -13.95
C LEU A 37 -0.24 7.62 -14.72
N VAL A 38 -1.18 8.29 -14.03
CA VAL A 38 -2.32 8.96 -14.66
C VAL A 38 -1.86 10.10 -15.57
N LEU A 39 -0.89 10.90 -15.13
CA LEU A 39 -0.30 11.95 -15.96
C LEU A 39 0.40 11.38 -17.20
N VAL A 40 1.19 10.31 -17.01
CA VAL A 40 1.85 9.63 -18.13
C VAL A 40 0.82 9.05 -19.09
N GLN A 41 -0.24 8.40 -18.61
CA GLN A 41 -1.33 7.91 -19.46
C GLN A 41 -2.01 9.03 -20.24
N LEU A 42 -2.26 10.19 -19.61
CA LEU A 42 -2.82 11.36 -20.29
C LEU A 42 -1.91 11.86 -21.41
N ILE A 43 -0.61 12.02 -21.13
CA ILE A 43 0.38 12.42 -22.14
C ILE A 43 0.45 11.39 -23.26
N TYR A 44 0.49 10.10 -22.92
CA TYR A 44 0.55 9.02 -23.90
C TYR A 44 -0.68 9.02 -24.81
N ARG A 45 -1.87 9.22 -24.24
CA ARG A 45 -3.11 9.31 -24.99
C ARG A 45 -3.15 10.54 -25.91
N LEU A 46 -2.60 11.67 -25.47
CA LEU A 46 -2.52 12.90 -26.28
C LEU A 46 -1.53 12.76 -27.45
N VAL A 47 -0.41 12.06 -27.26
CA VAL A 47 0.64 11.91 -28.28
C VAL A 47 0.35 10.74 -29.23
N TYR A 48 -0.03 9.58 -28.69
CA TYR A 48 -0.15 8.32 -29.44
C TYR A 48 -1.61 7.92 -29.73
N GLY A 49 -2.60 8.64 -29.21
CA GLY A 49 -4.02 8.38 -29.44
C GLY A 49 -4.59 7.15 -28.71
N ALA A 50 -3.73 6.26 -28.19
CA ALA A 50 -4.12 5.05 -27.46
C ALA A 50 -3.45 5.00 -26.07
N PRO A 51 -4.17 4.53 -25.04
CA PRO A 51 -3.59 4.25 -23.73
C PRO A 51 -2.68 3.01 -23.81
N SER A 52 -1.61 3.01 -23.01
CA SER A 52 -0.69 1.88 -22.93
C SER A 52 -1.24 0.79 -21.99
N ALA A 53 -1.53 -0.38 -22.55
CA ALA A 53 -2.08 -1.52 -21.80
C ALA A 53 -1.18 -1.95 -20.62
N SER A 54 0.14 -1.82 -20.76
CA SER A 54 1.08 -2.11 -19.67
C SER A 54 0.94 -1.14 -18.49
N LEU A 55 0.76 0.16 -18.74
CA LEU A 55 0.52 1.13 -17.66
C LEU A 55 -0.86 0.91 -17.03
N MET A 56 -1.87 0.54 -17.81
CA MET A 56 -3.19 0.21 -17.27
C MET A 56 -3.12 -0.97 -16.28
N ASN A 57 -2.47 -2.07 -16.66
CA ASN A 57 -2.29 -3.23 -15.78
C ASN A 57 -1.46 -2.90 -14.53
N PHE A 58 -0.44 -2.04 -14.66
CA PHE A 58 0.35 -1.57 -13.52
C PHE A 58 -0.49 -0.74 -12.55
N GLY A 59 -1.29 0.21 -13.06
CA GLY A 59 -2.19 1.04 -12.25
C GLY A 59 -3.24 0.22 -11.51
N ASP A 60 -3.78 -0.81 -12.16
CA ASP A 60 -4.73 -1.73 -11.53
C ASP A 60 -4.07 -2.51 -10.37
N SER A 61 -2.90 -3.11 -10.61
CA SER A 61 -2.13 -3.83 -9.58
C SER A 61 -1.77 -2.94 -8.39
N LEU A 62 -1.36 -1.69 -8.67
CA LEU A 62 -1.00 -0.71 -7.66
C LEU A 62 -2.22 -0.28 -6.82
N SER A 63 -3.38 -0.12 -7.46
CA SER A 63 -4.65 0.17 -6.77
C SER A 63 -5.09 -0.98 -5.87
N GLN A 64 -4.93 -2.23 -6.32
CA GLN A 64 -5.18 -3.41 -5.50
C GLN A 64 -4.24 -3.48 -4.29
N TYR A 65 -2.96 -3.14 -4.47
CA TYR A 65 -1.98 -3.10 -3.39
C TYR A 65 -2.32 -2.04 -2.33
N LEU A 66 -2.71 -0.83 -2.76
CA LEU A 66 -3.22 0.21 -1.84
C LEU A 66 -4.43 -0.27 -1.05
N ALA A 67 -5.41 -0.91 -1.69
CA ALA A 67 -6.58 -1.45 -1.01
C ALA A 67 -6.21 -2.51 0.06
N GLN A 68 -5.18 -3.33 -0.19
CA GLN A 68 -4.69 -4.29 0.80
C GLN A 68 -4.00 -3.61 1.98
N ILE A 69 -3.18 -2.58 1.74
CA ILE A 69 -2.58 -1.77 2.80
C ILE A 69 -3.67 -1.14 3.69
N GLY A 70 -4.72 -0.62 3.08
CA GLY A 70 -5.81 0.04 3.81
C GLY A 70 -6.60 -0.92 4.68
N ARG A 71 -6.83 -2.15 4.20
CA ARG A 71 -7.45 -3.22 4.99
C ARG A 71 -6.59 -3.63 6.18
N PHE A 72 -5.26 -3.70 6.01
CA PHE A 72 -4.32 -3.96 7.10
C PHE A 72 -4.27 -2.81 8.12
N GLY A 73 -4.21 -1.56 7.64
CA GLY A 73 -4.15 -0.36 8.48
C GLY A 73 -5.43 -0.10 9.28
N SER A 74 -6.60 -0.42 8.73
CA SER A 74 -7.90 -0.27 9.40
C SER A 74 -8.24 -1.42 10.36
N PHE A 75 -7.27 -2.27 10.71
CA PHE A 75 -7.48 -3.45 11.56
C PHE A 75 -8.53 -4.44 11.04
N HIS A 76 -8.93 -4.32 9.77
CA HIS A 76 -9.87 -5.22 9.12
C HIS A 76 -9.20 -6.54 8.72
N SER A 77 -7.87 -6.57 8.68
CA SER A 77 -7.08 -7.77 8.44
C SER A 77 -5.79 -7.74 9.26
N ASP A 78 -5.47 -8.86 9.90
CA ASP A 78 -4.18 -9.12 10.55
C ASP A 78 -3.13 -9.69 9.58
N GLN A 79 -3.52 -9.98 8.33
CA GLN A 79 -2.61 -10.46 7.31
C GLN A 79 -1.82 -9.30 6.70
N LYS A 80 -0.48 -9.40 6.76
CA LYS A 80 0.42 -8.46 6.09
C LYS A 80 0.12 -8.43 4.58
N PRO A 81 -0.01 -7.24 3.96
CA PRO A 81 -0.25 -7.10 2.54
C PRO A 81 1.05 -7.42 1.79
N TRP A 82 1.21 -8.68 1.42
CA TRP A 82 2.18 -9.13 0.41
C TRP A 82 1.39 -9.52 -0.84
N PRO A 83 1.84 -9.13 -2.04
CA PRO A 83 1.46 -9.84 -3.25
C PRO A 83 2.02 -11.27 -3.26
#